data_AF-A0A954DH76-F1
#
_entry.id   AF-A0A954DH76-F1
#
_cell.length_a   1.000
_cell.length_b   1.000
_cell.length_c   1.000
_cell.angle_alpha   90.00
_cell.angle_beta   90.00
_cell.angle_gamma   90.00
#
_symmetry.space_group_name_H-M   'P 1'
#
loop_
_entity.id
_entity.type
_entity.pdbx_description
1 polymer ?
#
loop_
_entity_poly.entity_id
_entity_poly.type
_entity_poly.pdbx_seq_one_letter_code
_entity_poly.pdbx_strand_id
1 'polypeptide(L)'
;MRISRAVALVAVLWLSAGTALPRTRCSGAGRDTTSGPDRPDPGFPKGAAAKVALLVGIDDYQAGGEGATFHDLQGCVRDVQRFRSTLLSPRFGFKPEDIVVLTNEQATHENIVRAFDR
;
A
#
# COMPACT_ATOMS: atom_id res chain seq x y z
N MET A 1 43.50 -4.09 22.60
CA MET A 1 43.23 -4.41 24.02
C MET A 1 41.74 -4.24 24.29
N ARG A 2 41.12 -5.29 24.86
CA ARG A 2 39.90 -5.29 25.70
C ARG A 2 38.59 -4.88 25.04
N ILE A 3 37.83 -5.84 24.49
CA ILE A 3 36.90 -6.80 25.14
C ILE A 3 35.50 -6.20 25.31
N SER A 4 34.59 -6.76 24.50
CA SER A 4 33.26 -7.28 24.82
C SER A 4 32.35 -6.54 25.80
N ARG A 5 31.09 -6.40 25.39
CA ARG A 5 29.97 -6.97 26.16
C ARG A 5 28.71 -7.13 25.29
N ALA A 6 28.52 -8.36 24.83
CA ALA A 6 27.20 -8.90 24.52
C ALA A 6 26.40 -8.99 25.83
N VAL A 7 25.17 -8.48 25.83
CA VAL A 7 24.19 -8.76 26.86
C VAL A 7 23.08 -9.55 26.19
N ALA A 8 23.02 -10.81 26.57
CA ALA A 8 22.01 -11.78 26.20
C ALA A 8 20.87 -11.78 27.23
N LEU A 9 19.77 -12.46 26.85
CA LEU A 9 18.60 -12.83 27.64
C LEU A 9 17.65 -11.66 27.99
N VAL A 10 16.33 -11.80 27.90
CA VAL A 10 15.49 -12.94 28.29
C VAL A 10 14.29 -13.04 27.34
N ALA A 11 14.09 -14.23 26.77
CA ALA A 11 12.83 -14.63 26.15
C ALA A 11 11.83 -14.99 27.25
N VAL A 12 10.66 -14.36 27.28
CA VAL A 12 9.53 -14.80 28.09
C VAL A 12 8.42 -15.22 27.14
N LEU A 13 8.35 -16.52 26.91
CA LEU A 13 7.32 -17.19 26.13
C LEU A 13 6.10 -17.41 27.04
N TRP A 14 5.04 -16.62 26.87
CA TRP A 14 3.75 -16.92 27.48
C TRP A 14 2.91 -17.73 26.50
N LEU A 15 2.88 -19.05 26.72
CA LEU A 15 1.97 -19.97 26.05
C LEU A 15 0.78 -20.19 26.99
N SER A 16 -0.35 -19.55 26.71
CA SER A 16 -1.63 -19.84 27.37
C SER A 16 -2.64 -20.23 26.30
N ALA A 17 -2.66 -21.53 25.99
CA ALA A 17 -3.73 -22.16 25.24
C ALA A 17 -5.02 -22.12 26.09
N GLY A 18 -5.85 -21.11 25.86
CA GLY A 18 -7.22 -21.04 26.38
C GLY A 18 -8.18 -21.75 25.44
N THR A 19 -8.75 -22.84 25.92
CA THR A 19 -9.68 -23.72 25.21
C THR A 19 -10.95 -23.00 24.76
N ALA A 20 -11.30 -23.24 23.50
CA ALA A 20 -12.51 -22.78 22.84
C ALA A 20 -13.76 -23.37 23.50
N LEU A 21 -14.70 -22.51 23.89
CA LEU A 21 -16.07 -22.89 24.23
C LEU A 21 -16.93 -22.88 22.95
N PRO A 22 -17.67 -23.95 22.63
CA PRO A 22 -18.61 -23.95 21.52
C PRO A 22 -19.85 -23.14 21.92
N ARG A 23 -20.00 -21.94 21.36
CA ARG A 23 -21.25 -21.17 21.43
C ARG A 23 -22.14 -21.57 20.26
N THR A 24 -23.14 -22.37 20.62
CA THR A 24 -24.53 -22.41 20.16
C THR A 24 -24.80 -21.84 18.74
N ARG A 25 -25.18 -22.75 17.84
CA ARG A 25 -25.86 -22.44 16.58
C ARG A 25 -27.13 -21.63 16.87
N CYS A 26 -27.15 -20.36 16.49
CA CYS A 26 -28.40 -19.67 16.20
C CYS A 26 -28.85 -20.10 14.80
N SER A 27 -29.83 -21.00 14.76
CA SER A 27 -30.59 -21.34 13.56
C SER A 27 -31.44 -20.11 13.19
N GLY A 28 -30.93 -19.29 12.27
CA GLY A 28 -31.63 -18.15 11.69
C GLY A 28 -32.33 -18.59 10.40
N ALA A 29 -33.64 -18.67 10.47
CA ALA A 29 -34.55 -18.96 9.38
C ALA A 29 -34.41 -17.97 8.20
N GLY A 30 -34.66 -18.51 7.00
CA GLY A 30 -35.30 -17.85 5.85
C GLY A 30 -34.87 -16.43 5.50
N ARG A 31 -34.04 -16.32 4.46
CA ARG A 31 -34.20 -15.21 3.51
C ARG A 31 -34.33 -15.78 2.12
N ASP A 32 -35.55 -15.67 1.64
CA ASP A 32 -36.02 -16.05 0.33
C ASP A 32 -35.36 -15.10 -0.66
N THR A 33 -34.33 -15.58 -1.33
CA THR A 33 -33.71 -14.86 -2.44
C THR A 33 -34.64 -15.00 -3.64
N THR A 34 -35.47 -13.99 -3.91
CA THR A 34 -35.93 -13.76 -5.29
C THR A 34 -34.70 -13.39 -6.10
N SER A 35 -34.06 -14.41 -6.67
CA SER A 35 -33.00 -14.29 -7.67
C SER A 35 -33.61 -13.70 -8.95
N GLY A 36 -33.34 -12.41 -9.18
CA GLY A 36 -33.42 -11.82 -10.51
C GLY A 36 -32.42 -12.50 -11.46
N PRO A 37 -32.58 -12.35 -12.79
CA PRO A 37 -31.83 -13.11 -13.78
C PRO A 37 -30.33 -12.92 -13.61
N ASP A 38 -29.62 -14.05 -13.63
CA ASP A 38 -28.16 -14.20 -13.58
C ASP A 38 -27.44 -13.06 -14.30
N ARG A 39 -26.98 -12.06 -13.53
CA ARG A 39 -25.82 -11.28 -13.96
C ARG A 39 -24.61 -12.08 -13.51
N PRO A 40 -23.74 -12.53 -14.43
CA PRO A 40 -22.46 -13.10 -14.03
C PRO A 40 -21.75 -12.08 -13.15
N ASP A 41 -21.49 -12.44 -11.90
CA ASP A 41 -20.62 -11.68 -11.01
C ASP A 41 -19.26 -11.57 -11.73
N PRO A 42 -18.74 -10.36 -12.03
CA PRO A 42 -17.40 -10.20 -12.58
C PRO A 42 -16.43 -10.61 -11.48
N GLY A 43 -16.26 -11.92 -11.30
CA GLY A 43 -15.47 -12.50 -10.24
C GLY A 43 -14.06 -11.93 -10.31
N PHE A 44 -13.72 -11.06 -9.37
CA PHE A 44 -12.36 -10.59 -9.22
C PHE A 44 -11.47 -11.81 -8.95
N PRO A 45 -10.34 -11.95 -9.66
CA PRO A 45 -9.49 -13.13 -9.55
C PRO A 45 -9.09 -13.35 -8.08
N LYS A 46 -9.47 -14.51 -7.53
CA LYS A 46 -9.08 -14.98 -6.20
C LYS A 46 -7.65 -15.50 -6.21
N GLY A 47 -6.71 -14.61 -6.48
CA GLY A 47 -5.29 -14.79 -6.18
C GLY A 47 -4.83 -13.63 -5.30
N ALA A 48 -3.80 -13.83 -4.47
CA ALA A 48 -3.14 -12.71 -3.81
C ALA A 48 -2.40 -11.91 -4.91
N ALA A 49 -3.09 -10.98 -5.55
CA ALA A 49 -2.49 -10.10 -6.55
C ALA A 49 -1.31 -9.36 -5.92
N ALA A 50 -0.20 -9.27 -6.66
CA ALA A 50 0.94 -8.48 -6.24
C ALA A 50 0.50 -7.01 -6.04
N LYS A 51 0.89 -6.42 -4.91
CA LYS A 51 0.52 -5.04 -4.59
C LYS A 51 1.59 -4.12 -5.16
N VAL A 52 1.24 -3.38 -6.21
CA VAL A 52 2.12 -2.39 -6.85
C VAL A 52 1.62 -0.98 -6.58
N ALA A 53 2.55 -0.02 -6.50
CA ALA A 53 2.22 1.39 -6.34
C ALA A 53 3.13 2.29 -7.18
N LEU A 54 2.54 3.28 -7.84
CA LEU A 54 3.22 4.37 -8.51
C LEU A 54 2.93 5.66 -7.76
N LEU A 55 3.97 6.32 -7.24
CA LEU A 55 3.86 7.60 -6.54
C LEU A 55 4.56 8.67 -7.37
N VAL A 56 3.85 9.76 -7.62
CA VAL A 56 4.34 10.89 -8.41
C VAL A 56 4.23 12.16 -7.58
N GLY A 57 5.34 12.88 -7.43
CA GLY A 57 5.41 14.14 -6.67
C GLY A 57 6.15 15.21 -7.45
N ILE A 58 5.47 16.26 -7.86
CA ILE A 58 6.03 17.34 -8.66
C ILE A 58 5.91 18.63 -7.85
N ASP A 59 7.04 19.16 -7.41
CA ASP A 59 7.14 20.48 -6.80
C ASP A 59 7.59 21.52 -7.83
N ASP A 60 8.55 21.16 -8.69
CA ASP A 60 9.16 22.06 -9.67
C ASP A 60 8.35 22.06 -10.97
N TYR A 61 7.49 23.06 -11.14
CA TYR A 61 6.75 23.28 -12.38
C TYR A 61 7.50 24.35 -13.16
N GLN A 62 8.39 23.92 -14.05
CA GLN A 62 9.06 24.80 -15.01
C GLN A 62 7.99 25.71 -15.63
N ALA A 63 8.06 27.02 -15.37
CA ALA A 63 7.20 28.01 -15.99
C ALA A 63 7.46 27.96 -17.50
N GLY A 64 6.70 27.10 -18.19
CA GLY A 64 6.97 26.68 -19.55
C GLY A 64 6.60 27.76 -20.56
N GLY A 65 7.53 28.66 -20.82
CA GLY A 65 7.45 29.62 -21.93
C GLY A 65 6.60 30.87 -21.66
N GLU A 66 6.67 31.82 -22.60
CA GLU A 66 5.90 33.06 -22.55
C GLU A 66 4.41 32.75 -22.40
N GLY A 67 3.82 33.15 -21.26
CA GLY A 67 2.41 32.93 -20.94
C GLY A 67 2.13 31.82 -19.92
N ALA A 68 3.12 31.04 -19.46
CA ALA A 68 2.92 30.11 -18.37
C ALA A 68 2.84 30.83 -17.01
N THR A 69 1.72 30.69 -16.32
CA THR A 69 1.38 31.37 -15.06
C THR A 69 1.40 30.43 -13.85
N PHE A 70 2.17 29.35 -13.89
CA PHE A 70 2.21 28.38 -12.79
C PHE A 70 3.42 28.65 -11.90
N HIS A 71 3.18 28.70 -10.60
CA HIS A 71 4.22 28.78 -9.59
C HIS A 71 4.64 27.37 -9.16
N ASP A 72 5.90 27.22 -8.77
CA ASP A 72 6.38 26.02 -8.12
C ASP A 72 5.55 25.72 -6.86
N LEU A 73 5.28 24.44 -6.64
CA LEU A 73 4.63 23.96 -5.44
C LEU A 73 5.68 23.60 -4.38
N GLN A 74 5.24 23.48 -3.13
CA GLN A 74 6.10 23.16 -2.01
C GLN A 74 5.47 22.11 -1.12
N GLY A 75 5.78 20.84 -1.35
CA GLY A 75 5.39 19.76 -0.45
C GLY A 75 4.98 18.46 -1.12
N CYS A 76 4.76 18.45 -2.43
CA CYS A 76 4.35 17.25 -3.16
C CYS A 76 5.41 16.15 -3.04
N VAL A 77 6.70 16.50 -3.07
CA VAL A 77 7.77 15.51 -2.85
C VAL A 77 7.74 14.99 -1.41
N ARG A 78 7.49 15.85 -0.41
CA ARG A 78 7.38 15.42 1.00
C ARG A 78 6.18 14.50 1.22
N ASP A 79 5.06 14.80 0.58
CA ASP A 79 3.84 13.99 0.65
C ASP A 79 4.09 12.59 0.09
N VAL A 80 4.77 12.49 -1.06
CA VAL A 80 5.17 11.21 -1.65
C VAL A 80 6.09 10.41 -0.72
N GLN A 81 7.08 11.04 -0.08
CA GLN A 81 7.98 10.33 0.83
C GLN A 81 7.24 9.82 2.09
N ARG A 82 6.33 10.61 2.64
CA ARG A 82 5.51 10.22 3.79
C ARG A 82 4.55 9.09 3.40
N PHE A 83 3.95 9.17 2.23
CA PHE A 83 3.04 8.15 1.74
C PHE A 83 3.77 6.83 1.46
N ARG A 84 4.94 6.88 0.82
CA ARG A 84 5.83 5.73 0.64
C ARG A 84 6.13 5.03 1.98
N SER A 85 6.49 5.80 2.99
CA SER A 85 6.77 5.27 4.34
C SER A 85 5.55 4.57 4.94
N THR A 86 4.35 5.10 4.68
CA THR A 86 3.09 4.50 5.13
C THR A 86 2.80 3.18 4.43
N LEU A 87 3.02 3.12 3.10
CA LEU A 87 2.82 1.90 2.30
C LEU A 87 3.78 0.77 2.71
N LEU A 88 5.01 1.12 3.09
CA LEU A 88 6.00 0.18 3.60
C LEU A 88 5.70 -0.33 5.02
N SER A 89 4.68 0.22 5.69
CA SER A 89 4.29 -0.29 7.00
C SER A 89 3.70 -1.70 6.88
N PRO A 90 3.86 -2.56 7.91
CA PRO A 90 3.37 -3.94 7.91
C PRO A 90 1.85 -4.07 7.70
N ARG A 91 1.10 -2.97 7.87
CA ARG A 91 -0.36 -2.93 7.72
C ARG A 91 -0.80 -3.04 6.26
N PHE A 92 0.00 -2.51 5.33
CA PHE A 92 -0.37 -2.49 3.91
C PHE A 92 0.33 -3.60 3.11
N GLY A 93 1.50 -4.06 3.57
CA GLY A 93 2.18 -5.21 2.99
C GLY A 93 2.70 -4.99 1.56
N PHE A 94 3.10 -3.75 1.24
CA PHE A 94 3.86 -3.47 0.02
C PHE A 94 5.33 -3.81 0.24
N LYS A 95 5.98 -4.32 -0.81
CA LYS A 95 7.43 -4.48 -0.82
C LYS A 95 8.09 -3.23 -1.41
N PRO A 96 9.30 -2.85 -0.97
CA PRO A 96 10.02 -1.71 -1.53
C PRO A 96 10.19 -1.76 -3.05
N GLU A 97 10.41 -2.95 -3.61
CA GLU A 97 10.59 -3.19 -5.04
C GLU A 97 9.32 -2.97 -5.89
N ASP A 98 8.15 -3.09 -5.27
CA ASP A 98 6.84 -2.93 -5.93
C ASP A 98 6.36 -1.47 -5.92
N ILE A 99 7.17 -0.55 -5.36
CA ILE A 99 6.85 0.88 -5.26
C ILE A 99 7.77 1.68 -6.17
N VAL A 100 7.18 2.26 -7.21
CA VAL A 100 7.86 3.22 -8.10
C VAL A 100 7.60 4.62 -7.61
N VAL A 101 8.66 5.42 -7.52
CA VAL A 101 8.58 6.82 -7.11
C VAL A 101 9.21 7.68 -8.20
N LEU A 102 8.45 8.65 -8.70
CA LEU A 102 8.91 9.65 -9.66
C LEU A 102 8.74 11.05 -9.05
N THR A 103 9.82 11.82 -9.02
CA THR A 103 9.80 13.18 -8.46
C THR A 103 10.41 14.22 -9.39
N ASN A 104 9.80 15.41 -9.44
CA ASN A 104 10.26 16.58 -10.21
C ASN A 104 10.69 16.19 -11.64
N GLU A 105 11.97 16.41 -11.99
CA GLU A 105 12.53 16.13 -13.32
C GLU A 105 12.36 14.67 -13.78
N GLN A 106 12.21 13.72 -12.85
CA GLN A 106 11.96 12.32 -13.17
C GLN A 106 10.50 12.04 -13.53
N ALA A 107 9.58 12.87 -13.06
CA ALA A 107 8.15 12.76 -13.31
C ALA A 107 7.76 13.33 -14.69
N THR A 108 8.55 13.01 -15.71
CA THR A 108 8.20 13.34 -17.10
C THR A 108 6.97 12.56 -17.53
N HIS A 109 6.22 13.09 -18.49
CA HIS A 109 5.08 12.40 -19.07
C HIS A 109 5.46 10.99 -19.55
N GLU A 110 6.58 10.85 -20.26
CA GLU A 110 7.07 9.56 -20.75
C GLU A 110 7.33 8.56 -19.60
N ASN A 111 7.98 9.01 -18.52
CA ASN A 111 8.30 8.14 -17.40
C ASN A 111 7.05 7.71 -16.63
N ILE A 112 6.07 8.61 -16.48
CA ILE A 112 4.79 8.29 -15.84
C ILE A 112 4.03 7.25 -16.67
N VAL A 113 3.93 7.44 -17.99
CA VAL A 113 3.25 6.48 -18.87
C VAL A 113 3.95 5.12 -18.83
N ARG A 114 5.28 5.11 -18.97
CA ARG A 114 6.08 3.86 -18.92
C ARG A 114 5.93 3.11 -17.59
N ALA A 115 5.66 3.82 -16.50
CA ALA A 115 5.50 3.18 -15.19
C ALA A 115 4.20 2.35 -15.08
N PHE A 116 3.20 2.57 -15.94
CA PHE A 116 1.99 1.75 -15.98
C PHE A 116 2.17 0.40 -16.70
N ASP A 117 3.20 0.26 -17.53
CA ASP A 117 3.48 -0.97 -18.29
C ASP A 117 4.37 -1.97 -17.52
N ARG A 118 4.61 -1.74 -16.23
CA ARG A 118 5.34 -2.64 -15.33
C ARG A 118 4.46 -3.78 -14.82
#